data_AF-A0A9N8V5N1-F1
#
_entry.id   AF-A0A9N8V5N1-F1
#
_cell.length_a   1.000
_cell.length_b   1.000
_cell.length_c   1.000
_cell.angle_alpha   90.00
_cell.angle_beta   90.00
_cell.angle_gamma   90.00
#
_symmetry.space_group_name_H-M   'P 1'
#
loop_
_entity.id
_entity.type
_entity.pdbx_description
1 polymer ?
#
loop_
_entity_poly.entity_id
_entity_poly.type
_entity_poly.pdbx_seq_one_letter_code
_entity_poly.pdbx_strand_id
1 'polypeptide(L)' 'MDSQNFSKKECDSGNLEIDNLIKETHGNNIRYRLEWIPFGDFTDARKVAEGGFSIVYIAK' A
#
# COMPACT_ATOMS: atom_id res chain seq x y z
N MET A 1 23.02 -5.54 22.77
CA MET A 1 21.72 -5.90 22.17
C MET A 1 21.32 -4.68 21.37
N ASP A 2 21.87 -4.54 20.18
CA ASP A 2 21.63 -3.37 19.33
C ASP A 2 21.13 -3.91 17.99
N SER A 3 19.89 -4.40 18.01
CA SER A 3 19.15 -4.65 16.79
C SER A 3 18.78 -3.29 16.22
N GLN A 4 19.56 -2.90 15.21
CA GLN A 4 19.25 -1.84 14.25
C GLN A 4 17.74 -1.68 14.09
N ASN A 5 17.20 -0.59 14.65
CA ASN A 5 15.93 -0.04 14.21
C ASN A 5 16.16 0.49 12.80
N PHE A 6 16.20 -0.42 11.82
CA PHE A 6 15.83 -0.07 10.47
C PHE A 6 14.43 0.51 10.61
N SER A 7 14.31 1.81 10.38
CA SER A 7 13.05 2.50 10.17
C SER A 7 12.34 1.78 9.03
N LYS A 8 11.65 0.69 9.38
CA LYS A 8 10.74 -0.03 8.52
C LYS A 8 9.57 0.91 8.48
N LYS A 9 9.49 1.73 7.43
CA LYS A 9 8.39 2.67 7.17
C LYS A 9 7.10 1.95 7.54
N GLU A 10 6.54 2.27 8.70
CA GLU A 10 5.37 1.57 9.20
C GLU A 10 4.22 1.98 8.29
N CYS A 11 3.67 1.01 7.57
CA CYS A 11 2.39 1.15 6.92
C CYS A 11 1.35 1.39 8.02
N ASP A 12 0.75 2.57 8.03
CA ASP A 12 -0.33 2.95 8.93
C ASP A 12 -1.54 3.34 8.09
N SER A 13 -2.24 2.32 7.60
CA SER A 13 -3.50 2.50 6.90
C SER A 13 -4.69 2.73 7.83
N GLY A 14 -4.49 2.58 9.14
CA GLY A 14 -5.56 2.46 10.13
C GLY A 14 -6.30 1.11 10.06
N ASN A 15 -5.83 0.14 9.26
CA ASN A 15 -6.41 -1.19 9.13
C ASN A 15 -5.34 -2.29 9.25
N LEU A 16 -5.41 -3.06 10.34
CA LEU A 16 -4.43 -4.09 10.66
C LEU A 16 -4.29 -5.18 9.59
N GLU A 17 -5.38 -5.58 8.94
CA GLU A 17 -5.34 -6.61 7.89
C GLU A 17 -4.60 -6.10 6.65
N ILE A 18 -4.85 -4.86 6.24
CA ILE A 18 -4.16 -4.21 5.13
C ILE A 18 -2.68 -4.00 5.46
N ASP A 19 -2.37 -3.53 6.67
CA ASP A 19 -0.99 -3.30 7.09
C ASP A 19 -0.18 -4.61 7.13
N ASN A 20 -0.80 -5.70 7.57
CA ASN A 20 -0.17 -7.03 7.57
C ASN A 20 0.09 -7.51 6.14
N LEU A 21 -0.90 -7.40 5.23
CA LEU A 21 -0.75 -7.75 3.82
C LEU A 21 0.42 -6.98 3.18
N ILE A 22 0.50 -5.67 3.42
CA ILE A 22 1.58 -4.84 2.89
C ILE A 22 2.94 -5.28 3.44
N LYS A 23 3.03 -5.54 4.75
CA LYS A 23 4.25 -6.04 5.41
C LYS A 23 4.70 -7.39 4.86
N GLU A 24 3.78 -8.29 4.50
CA GLU A 24 4.10 -9.58 3.86
C GLU A 24 4.79 -9.40 2.50
N THR A 25 4.46 -8.34 1.75
CA THR A 25 5.13 -8.05 0.48
C THR A 25 6.55 -7.49 0.64
N HIS A 26 6.94 -7.04 1.84
CA HIS A 26 8.23 -6.40 2.12
C HIS A 26 9.40 -7.37 2.31
N GLY A 27 9.31 -8.59 1.79
CA GLY A 27 10.40 -9.56 1.77
C GLY A 27 11.68 -9.09 1.04
N ASN A 28 12.59 -10.03 0.77
CA ASN A 28 13.93 -9.74 0.21
C ASN A 28 13.91 -9.14 -1.21
N ASN A 29 12.78 -9.20 -1.91
CA ASN A 29 12.64 -8.64 -3.26
C ASN A 29 11.97 -7.27 -3.20
N ILE A 30 12.77 -6.22 -3.25
CA ILE A 30 12.32 -4.82 -3.23
C ILE A 30 11.43 -4.44 -4.42
N ARG A 31 11.42 -5.22 -5.51
CA ARG A 31 10.75 -4.87 -6.76
C ARG A 31 9.22 -4.94 -6.70
N TYR A 32 8.66 -5.72 -5.78
CA TYR A 32 7.23 -5.99 -5.71
C TYR A 32 6.62 -5.59 -4.36
N ARG A 33 7.23 -4.61 -3.68
CA ARG A 33 6.72 -4.11 -2.41
C ARG A 33 5.49 -3.25 -2.65
N LEU A 34 4.42 -3.54 -1.90
CA LEU A 34 3.26 -2.68 -1.83
C LEU A 34 3.54 -1.53 -0.85
N GLU A 35 2.92 -0.38 -1.10
CA GLU A 35 2.89 0.75 -0.17
C GLU A 35 1.45 1.21 -0.01
N TRP A 36 1.12 1.67 1.20
CA TRP A 36 -0.13 2.35 1.45
C TRP A 36 -0.03 3.82 1.04
N ILE A 37 -1.07 4.30 0.36
CA ILE A 37 -1.22 5.71 -0.02
C ILE A 37 -2.60 6.15 0.49
N PRO A 38 -2.68 7.17 1.36
CA PRO A 38 -3.94 7.73 1.81
C PRO A 38 -4.82 8.17 0.64
N PHE A 39 -6.11 7.86 0.69
CA PHE A 39 -7.01 8.18 -0.42
C PHE A 39 -7.07 9.69 -0.74
N GLY A 40 -6.94 10.54 0.29
CA GLY A 40 -6.97 12.00 0.14
C GLY A 40 -5.76 12.58 -0.60
N ASP A 41 -4.68 11.81 -0.77
CA ASP A 41 -3.49 12.25 -1.50
C ASP A 41 -3.66 12.10 -3.01
N PHE A 42 -4.66 11.33 -3.46
CA PHE A 42 -4.96 11.17 -4.88
C PHE A 42 -5.71 12.38 -5.43
N THR A 43 -5.28 12.81 -6.61
CA THR A 43 -5.94 13.86 -7.40
C THR A 43 -6.41 13.33 -8.74
N ASP A 44 -7.35 14.03 -9.38
CA ASP A 44 -7.86 13.70 -10.72
C ASP A 44 -8.37 12.25 -10.87
N ALA A 45 -8.93 11.67 -9.81
CA ALA A 45 -9.40 10.28 -9.81
C ALA A 45 -10.52 10.07 -10.83
N ARG A 46 -10.24 9.30 -11.88
CA ARG A 46 -11.17 8.98 -12.95
C ARG A 46 -11.33 7.48 -13.09
N LYS A 47 -12.57 7.01 -13.07
CA LYS A 47 -12.89 5.60 -13.32
C LYS A 47 -12.47 5.19 -14.74
N VAL A 48 -11.77 4.07 -14.85
CA VAL A 48 -11.32 3.50 -16.14
C VAL A 48 -12.02 2.18 -16.47
N ALA A 49 -12.40 1.40 -15.47
CA ALA A 49 -13.10 0.13 -15.66
C ALA A 49 -13.93 -0.24 -14.44
N GLU A 50 -14.91 -1.10 -14.67
CA GLU A 50 -15.66 -1.81 -13.63
C GLU A 50 -15.85 -3.25 -14.09
N GLY A 51 -15.60 -4.19 -13.19
CA GLY A 51 -15.83 -5.62 -13.40
C GLY A 51 -16.58 -6.21 -12.21
N GLY A 52 -16.79 -7.53 -12.23
CA GLY A 52 -17.62 -8.21 -11.23
C GLY A 52 -17.15 -8.08 -9.77
N PHE A 53 -15.88 -7.72 -9.53
CA PHE A 53 -15.31 -7.65 -8.18
C PHE A 53 -14.62 -6.31 -7.85
N SER A 54 -14.52 -5.38 -8.80
CA SER A 54 -13.74 -4.17 -8.60
C SER A 54 -14.09 -3.04 -9.56
N ILE A 55 -13.76 -1.83 -9.11
CA ILE A 55 -13.72 -0.62 -9.93
C ILE A 55 -12.26 -0.17 -9.99
N VAL A 56 -11.78 0.12 -11.19
CA VAL A 56 -10.41 0.61 -11.42
C VAL A 56 -10.46 2.10 -11.68
N TYR A 57 -9.60 2.85 -11.01
CA TYR A 57 -9.41 4.28 -11.19
C TYR A 57 -7.99 4.57 -11.66
N ILE A 58 -7.84 5.60 -12.49
CA ILE A 58 -6.56 6.29 -12.70
C ILE A 58 -6.58 7.56 -11.83
N ALA A 59 -5.51 7.80 -11.10
CA ALA A 59 -5.33 8.99 -10.27
C ALA A 59 -3.87 9.46 -10.36
N LYS A 60 -3.63 10.72 -10.03
CA LYS A 60 -2.29 11.30 -9.87
C LYS A 60 -1.95 11.44 -8.39
#